data_AF-A0A1V5GIL4-F1
#
_entry.id   AF-A0A1V5GIL4-F1
#
_cell.length_a   1.000
_cell.length_b   1.000
_cell.length_c   1.000
_cell.angle_alpha   90.00
_cell.angle_beta   90.00
_cell.angle_gamma   90.00
#
_symmetry.space_group_name_H-M   'P 1'
#
loop_
_entity.id
_entity.type
_entity.pdbx_description
1 polymer ?
#
loop_
_entity_poly.entity_id
_entity_poly.type
_entity_poly.pdbx_seq_one_letter_code
_entity_poly.pdbx_strand_id
1 'polypeptide(L)'
;MLICGLLLSNAMALVLRISQTVLMPIIAVLCVIGVFAYNNNPFHLTLVFFCGVAGYFFDKMSYSAAPLILGLILGNMADAYLRRALLLSHGNPLGLIDRPISFLLFLACALTVASQFGALERLKRRFGKSRAIPDARNK
;
A
#
# COMPACT_ATOMS: atom_id res chain seq x y z
N MET A 1 7.01 4.86 -36.16
CA MET A 1 7.02 4.72 -34.69
C MET A 1 7.94 5.75 -34.02
N LEU A 2 9.22 5.89 -34.43
CA LEU A 2 10.14 6.92 -33.89
C LEU A 2 9.70 8.38 -34.17
N ILE A 3 9.24 8.70 -35.40
CA ILE A 3 8.79 10.06 -35.76
C ILE A 3 7.58 10.49 -34.90
N CYS A 4 6.57 9.64 -34.75
CA CYS A 4 5.40 9.93 -33.91
C CYS A 4 5.80 10.12 -32.43
N GLY A 5 6.71 9.29 -31.91
CA GLY A 5 7.19 9.41 -30.53
C GLY A 5 7.89 10.73 -30.26
N LEU A 6 8.74 11.19 -31.19
CA LEU A 6 9.50 12.44 -31.03
C LEU A 6 8.58 13.67 -31.14
N LEU A 7 7.63 13.68 -32.09
CA LEU A 7 6.63 14.75 -32.18
C LEU A 7 5.74 14.80 -30.93
N LEU A 8 5.27 13.65 -30.45
CA LEU A 8 4.36 13.58 -29.30
C LEU A 8 5.08 13.96 -28.00
N SER A 9 6.37 13.63 -27.86
CA SER A 9 7.16 14.01 -26.67
C SER A 9 7.23 15.52 -26.47
N ASN A 10 7.39 16.28 -27.56
CA ASN A 10 7.45 17.75 -27.51
C ASN A 10 6.09 18.36 -27.14
N ALA A 11 4.99 17.81 -27.68
CA ALA A 11 3.64 18.25 -27.34
C ALA A 11 3.30 17.97 -25.87
N MET A 12 3.64 16.78 -25.35
CA MET A 12 3.42 16.42 -23.95
C MET A 12 4.29 17.25 -23.00
N ALA A 13 5.55 17.51 -23.35
CA ALA A 13 6.42 18.38 -22.57
C ALA A 13 5.88 19.81 -22.43
N LEU A 14 5.15 20.31 -23.44
CA LEU A 14 4.51 21.63 -23.36
C LEU A 14 3.36 21.67 -22.35
N VAL A 15 2.60 20.58 -22.22
CA VAL A 15 1.53 20.44 -21.21
C VAL A 15 2.12 20.42 -19.80
N LEU A 16 3.26 19.75 -19.60
CA LEU A 16 3.96 19.73 -18.31
C LEU A 16 4.61 21.07 -17.92
N ARG A 17 4.78 22.00 -18.87
CA ARG A 17 5.32 23.35 -18.61
C ARG A 17 4.31 24.30 -17.98
N ILE A 18 3.03 23.95 -17.93
CA ILE A 18 2.01 24.74 -17.22
C ILE A 18 2.29 24.71 -15.72
N SER A 19 2.17 25.87 -15.07
CA SER A 19 2.36 26.00 -13.62
C SER A 19 1.44 25.03 -12.86
N GLN A 20 2.02 24.26 -11.94
CA GLN A 20 1.28 23.26 -11.15
C GLN A 20 0.06 23.84 -10.40
N THR A 21 0.12 25.13 -10.05
CA THR A 21 -0.97 25.87 -9.40
C THR A 21 -2.26 25.90 -10.23
N VAL A 22 -2.15 25.94 -11.55
CA VAL A 22 -3.30 25.94 -12.48
C VAL A 22 -3.63 24.52 -12.93
N LEU A 23 -2.63 23.64 -13.00
CA LEU A 23 -2.82 22.27 -13.47
C LEU A 23 -3.64 21.43 -12.49
N MET A 24 -3.39 21.57 -11.18
CA MET A 24 -4.12 20.83 -10.13
C MET A 24 -5.65 20.99 -10.19
N PRO A 25 -6.23 22.22 -10.21
CA PRO A 25 -7.68 22.38 -10.25
C PRO A 25 -8.29 21.88 -11.57
N ILE A 26 -7.59 22.00 -12.70
CA ILE A 26 -8.04 21.46 -13.99
C ILE A 26 -8.13 19.93 -13.93
N ILE A 27 -7.10 19.26 -13.42
CA ILE A 27 -7.08 17.80 -13.26
C ILE A 27 -8.21 17.36 -12.32
N ALA A 28 -8.43 18.07 -11.21
CA ALA A 28 -9.48 17.74 -10.25
C ALA A 28 -10.88 17.77 -10.88
N VAL A 29 -11.21 18.83 -11.62
CA VAL A 29 -12.49 18.95 -12.35
C VAL A 29 -12.61 17.86 -13.40
N LEU A 30 -11.54 17.58 -14.16
CA LEU A 30 -11.54 16.53 -15.18
C LEU A 30 -11.75 15.14 -14.57
N CYS A 31 -11.15 14.83 -13.42
CA CYS A 31 -11.37 13.57 -12.71
C CYS A 31 -12.83 13.40 -12.25
N VAL A 32 -13.45 14.46 -11.76
CA VAL A 32 -14.88 14.46 -11.35
C VAL A 32 -15.77 14.17 -12.56
N ILE A 33 -15.53 14.86 -13.68
CA ILE A 33 -16.27 14.65 -14.94
C ILE A 33 -16.06 13.23 -15.46
N GLY A 34 -14.82 12.73 -15.43
CA GLY A 34 -14.47 11.38 -15.90
C GLY A 34 -15.18 10.27 -15.12
N VAL A 35 -15.25 10.40 -13.79
CA VAL A 35 -16.00 9.45 -12.95
C VAL A 35 -17.50 9.52 -13.21
N PHE A 36 -18.03 10.72 -13.43
CA PHE A 36 -19.44 10.90 -13.77
C PHE A 36 -19.79 10.23 -15.11
N ALA A 37 -18.91 10.37 -16.11
CA ALA A 37 -19.07 9.77 -17.43
C ALA A 37 -18.99 8.24 -17.43
N TYR A 38 -18.24 7.62 -16.51
CA TYR A 38 -17.99 6.18 -16.49
C TYR A 38 -19.25 5.34 -16.23
N ASN A 39 -20.10 5.72 -15.28
CA ASN A 39 -21.24 4.87 -14.89
C ASN A 39 -22.50 5.65 -14.44
N ASN A 40 -22.54 6.99 -14.54
CA ASN A 40 -23.64 7.84 -14.01
C ASN A 40 -24.10 7.46 -12.58
N ASN A 41 -23.24 6.79 -11.81
CA ASN A 41 -23.61 6.21 -10.53
C ASN A 41 -23.03 7.10 -9.42
N PRO A 42 -23.86 7.65 -8.53
CA PRO A 42 -23.41 8.59 -7.50
C PRO A 42 -22.43 7.94 -6.49
N PHE A 43 -22.39 6.61 -6.43
CA PHE A 43 -21.45 5.88 -5.60
C PHE A 43 -19.99 6.14 -5.99
N HIS A 44 -19.65 6.10 -7.29
CA HIS A 44 -18.27 6.32 -7.73
C HIS A 44 -17.81 7.76 -7.49
N LEU A 45 -18.72 8.72 -7.62
CA LEU A 45 -18.44 10.12 -7.33
C LEU A 45 -18.14 10.33 -5.84
N THR A 46 -18.93 9.71 -4.97
CA THR A 46 -18.69 9.73 -3.51
C THR A 46 -17.36 9.06 -3.16
N LEU A 47 -17.04 7.93 -3.80
CA LEU A 47 -15.77 7.21 -3.60
C LEU A 47 -14.56 8.08 -4.01
N VAL A 48 -14.63 8.74 -5.17
CA VAL A 48 -13.53 9.60 -5.63
C VAL A 48 -13.33 10.81 -4.72
N PHE A 49 -14.43 11.38 -4.20
CA PHE A 49 -14.36 12.49 -3.26
C PHE A 49 -13.71 12.06 -1.94
N PHE A 50 -14.14 10.93 -1.37
CA PHE A 50 -13.55 10.38 -0.16
C PHE A 50 -12.06 10.03 -0.34
N CYS A 51 -11.72 9.38 -1.45
CA CYS A 51 -10.34 9.03 -1.78
C CYS A 51 -9.46 10.26 -2.03
N GLY A 52 -9.99 11.30 -2.68
CA GLY A 52 -9.30 12.57 -2.89
C GLY A 52 -9.01 13.29 -1.56
N VAL A 53 -9.97 13.32 -0.64
CA VAL A 53 -9.77 13.86 0.71
C VAL A 53 -8.72 13.03 1.47
N ALA A 54 -8.81 11.70 1.46
CA ALA A 54 -7.81 10.83 2.08
C ALA A 54 -6.40 11.03 1.50
N GLY A 55 -6.30 11.18 0.17
CA GLY A 55 -5.05 11.49 -0.52
C GLY A 55 -4.43 12.81 -0.08
N TYR A 56 -5.24 13.86 0.13
CA TYR A 56 -4.76 15.13 0.68
C TYR A 56 -4.18 14.99 2.09
N PHE A 57 -4.78 14.15 2.93
CA PHE A 57 -4.21 13.84 4.25
C PHE A 57 -2.87 13.11 4.15
N PHE A 58 -2.73 12.18 3.20
CA PHE A 58 -1.47 11.47 3.00
C PHE A 58 -0.35 12.35 2.45
N ASP A 59 -0.69 13.29 1.55
CA ASP A 59 0.23 14.32 1.07
C ASP A 59 0.72 15.20 2.24
N LYS A 60 -0.20 15.64 3.12
CA LYS A 60 0.14 16.42 4.32
C LYS A 60 1.03 15.65 5.30
N MET A 61 0.89 14.33 5.37
CA MET A 61 1.77 13.47 6.19
C MET A 61 3.11 13.14 5.51
N SER A 62 3.38 13.71 4.33
CA SER A 62 4.60 13.45 3.55
C SER A 62 4.81 11.97 3.22
N TYR A 63 3.72 11.18 3.13
CA TYR A 63 3.82 9.81 2.66
C TYR A 63 4.12 9.82 1.17
N SER A 64 5.13 9.04 0.76
CA SER A 64 5.45 8.87 -0.65
C SER A 64 4.26 8.24 -1.39
N ALA A 65 4.03 8.63 -2.65
CA ALA A 65 3.01 8.00 -3.50
C ALA A 65 3.29 6.51 -3.75
N ALA A 66 4.56 6.09 -3.68
CA ALA A 66 4.98 4.71 -3.94
C ALA A 66 4.28 3.66 -3.05
N PRO A 67 4.30 3.75 -1.70
CA PRO A 67 3.60 2.80 -0.83
C PRO A 67 2.08 2.80 -1.01
N LEU A 68 1.47 3.92 -1.41
CA LEU A 68 0.02 3.98 -1.67
C LEU A 68 -0.34 3.15 -2.90
N ILE A 69 0.42 3.30 -3.98
CA ILE A 69 0.27 2.51 -5.21
C ILE A 69 0.55 1.03 -4.93
N LEU A 70 1.61 0.75 -4.16
CA LEU A 70 1.97 -0.61 -3.78
C LEU A 70 0.85 -1.26 -2.96
N GLY A 71 0.29 -0.56 -1.97
CA GLY A 71 -0.86 -1.02 -1.20
C GLY A 71 -2.10 -1.28 -2.05
N LEU A 72 -2.39 -0.43 -3.03
CA LEU A 72 -3.51 -0.62 -3.96
C LEU A 72 -3.36 -1.91 -4.79
N ILE A 73 -2.17 -2.14 -5.34
CA ILE A 73 -1.86 -3.33 -6.15
C ILE A 73 -1.89 -4.60 -5.29
N LEU A 74 -1.20 -4.58 -4.14
CA LEU A 74 -1.20 -5.73 -3.22
C LEU A 74 -2.59 -5.99 -2.64
N GLY A 75 -3.40 -4.96 -2.42
CA GLY A 75 -4.78 -5.11 -1.94
C GLY A 75 -5.63 -5.92 -2.92
N ASN A 76 -5.60 -5.58 -4.21
CA ASN A 76 -6.32 -6.34 -5.24
C ASN A 76 -5.82 -7.80 -5.33
N MET A 77 -4.52 -8.00 -5.21
CA MET A 77 -3.93 -9.34 -5.17
C MET A 77 -4.37 -10.12 -3.93
N ALA A 78 -4.35 -9.48 -2.76
CA ALA A 78 -4.74 -10.07 -1.49
C ALA A 78 -6.21 -10.51 -1.51
N ASP A 79 -7.12 -9.69 -2.03
CA ASP A 79 -8.53 -10.05 -2.18
C ASP A 79 -8.71 -11.26 -3.11
N ALA A 80 -8.01 -11.26 -4.26
CA ALA A 80 -8.04 -12.37 -5.19
C ALA A 80 -7.52 -13.69 -4.56
N TYR A 81 -6.41 -13.63 -3.80
CA TYR A 81 -5.87 -14.80 -3.10
C TYR A 81 -6.75 -15.23 -1.93
N LEU A 82 -7.33 -14.31 -1.18
CA LEU A 82 -8.27 -14.60 -0.10
C LEU A 82 -9.51 -15.32 -0.65
N ARG A 83 -10.11 -14.79 -1.72
CA ARG A 83 -11.26 -15.41 -2.38
C ARG A 83 -10.92 -16.80 -2.91
N ARG A 84 -9.76 -16.98 -3.54
CA ARG A 84 -9.29 -18.30 -3.99
C ARG A 84 -9.12 -19.28 -2.82
N ALA A 85 -8.55 -18.82 -1.71
CA ALA A 85 -8.34 -19.66 -0.54
C ALA A 85 -9.65 -20.06 0.16
N LEU A 86 -10.64 -19.15 0.19
CA LEU A 86 -11.97 -19.43 0.72
C LEU A 86 -12.77 -20.39 -0.18
N LEU A 87 -12.66 -20.25 -1.51
CA LEU A 87 -13.25 -21.18 -2.46
C LEU A 87 -12.66 -22.59 -2.30
N LEU A 88 -11.33 -22.70 -2.13
CA LEU A 88 -10.66 -23.99 -1.89
C LEU A 88 -11.07 -24.62 -0.55
N SER A 89 -11.36 -23.79 0.45
CA SER A 89 -11.79 -24.22 1.79
C SER A 89 -13.31 -24.42 1.93
N HIS A 90 -14.04 -24.48 0.82
CA HIS A 90 -15.52 -24.65 0.79
C HIS A 90 -16.27 -23.60 1.63
N GLY A 91 -15.77 -22.37 1.69
CA GLY A 91 -16.40 -21.28 2.44
C GLY A 91 -16.15 -21.29 3.95
N ASN A 92 -15.39 -22.25 4.50
CA ASN A 92 -15.00 -22.23 5.90
C ASN A 92 -13.75 -21.34 6.11
N PRO A 93 -13.85 -20.19 6.81
CA PRO A 93 -12.70 -19.31 7.08
C PRO A 93 -11.64 -19.98 7.97
N LEU A 94 -12.03 -21.01 8.72
CA LEU A 94 -11.14 -21.84 9.53
C LEU A 94 -10.18 -22.69 8.69
N GLY A 95 -10.50 -22.98 7.42
CA GLY A 95 -9.62 -23.74 6.53
C GLY A 95 -8.29 -23.03 6.23
N LEU A 96 -8.22 -21.71 6.41
CA LEU A 96 -6.98 -20.93 6.30
C LEU A 96 -6.01 -21.21 7.46
N ILE A 97 -6.54 -21.56 8.63
CA ILE A 97 -5.80 -21.81 9.88
C ILE A 97 -5.54 -23.32 10.04
N ASP A 98 -6.49 -24.15 9.60
CA ASP A 98 -6.41 -25.61 9.67
C ASP A 98 -5.24 -26.18 8.86
N ARG A 99 -4.86 -25.51 7.76
CA ARG A 99 -3.65 -25.89 7.00
C ARG A 99 -2.38 -25.48 7.76
N PRO A 100 -1.53 -26.44 8.19
CA PRO A 100 -0.35 -26.16 9.01
C PRO A 100 0.65 -25.24 8.30
N ILE A 101 0.74 -25.29 6.97
CA ILE A 101 1.63 -24.44 6.17
C ILE A 101 1.15 -22.98 6.15
N SER A 102 -0.16 -22.75 5.99
CA SER A 102 -0.75 -21.41 5.98
C SER A 102 -0.60 -20.74 7.34
N PHE A 103 -0.82 -21.50 8.43
CA PHE A 103 -0.62 -21.01 9.79
C PHE A 103 0.83 -20.58 10.04
N LEU A 104 1.80 -21.39 9.60
CA LEU A 104 3.23 -21.11 9.81
C LEU A 104 3.70 -19.87 9.02
N LEU A 105 3.23 -19.71 7.78
CA LEU A 105 3.49 -18.51 6.97
C LEU A 105 2.82 -17.26 7.56
N PHE A 106 1.57 -17.38 8.04
CA PHE A 106 0.87 -16.27 8.68
C PHE A 106 1.61 -15.82 9.96
N LEU A 107 2.06 -16.77 10.77
CA LEU A 107 2.85 -16.50 11.96
C LEU A 107 4.19 -15.82 11.61
N ALA A 108 4.89 -16.29 10.57
CA ALA A 108 6.13 -15.67 10.11
C ALA A 108 5.92 -14.23 9.61
N CYS A 109 4.85 -13.98 8.85
CA CYS A 109 4.45 -12.63 8.43
C CYS A 109 4.15 -11.74 9.64
N ALA A 110 3.35 -12.22 10.59
CA ALA A 110 2.99 -11.47 11.79
C ALA A 110 4.23 -11.12 12.64
N LEU A 111 5.17 -12.06 12.81
CA LEU A 111 6.44 -11.84 13.50
C LEU A 111 7.32 -10.80 12.79
N THR A 112 7.37 -10.84 11.46
CA THR A 112 8.15 -9.89 10.65
C THR A 112 7.58 -8.48 10.77
N VAL A 113 6.26 -8.32 10.66
CA VAL A 113 5.59 -7.02 10.84
C VAL A 113 5.76 -6.51 12.28
N ALA A 114 5.62 -7.37 13.29
CA ALA A 114 5.85 -7.01 14.69
C ALA A 114 7.30 -6.59 14.97
N SER A 115 8.26 -7.17 14.26
CA SER A 115 9.68 -6.78 14.36
C SER A 115 9.95 -5.39 13.78
N GLN A 116 9.31 -5.04 12.66
CA GLN A 116 9.43 -3.74 11.98
C GLN A 116 8.73 -2.60 12.74
N PHE A 117 7.61 -2.88 13.42
CA PHE A 117 6.90 -1.87 14.22
C PHE A 117 7.50 -1.63 15.62
N GLY A 118 8.64 -2.24 15.96
CA GLY A 118 9.34 -1.98 17.23
C GLY A 118 8.79 -2.71 18.46
N ALA A 119 7.90 -3.69 18.30
CA ALA A 119 7.42 -4.51 19.43
C ALA A 119 8.50 -5.47 19.95
N LEU A 120 9.42 -5.93 19.08
CA LEU A 120 10.52 -6.80 19.47
C LEU A 120 11.72 -6.07 20.08
N GLU A 121 11.93 -4.77 19.83
CA GLU A 121 13.03 -4.05 20.50
C GLU A 121 12.79 -3.87 22.00
N ARG A 122 11.52 -3.80 22.43
CA ARG A 122 11.15 -3.76 23.85
C ARG A 122 11.31 -5.13 24.54
N LEU A 123 11.17 -6.24 23.80
CA LEU A 123 11.32 -7.61 24.34
C LEU A 123 12.77 -8.12 24.27
N LYS A 124 13.52 -7.78 23.20
CA LYS A 124 14.94 -8.10 23.03
C LYS A 124 15.80 -7.40 24.10
N ARG A 125 15.40 -6.20 24.55
CA ARG A 125 16.03 -5.52 25.71
C ARG A 125 15.75 -6.22 27.05
N ARG A 126 14.69 -7.02 27.18
CA ARG A 126 14.40 -7.80 28.40
C ARG A 126 15.16 -9.12 28.47
N PHE A 127 15.42 -9.78 27.33
CA PHE A 127 16.19 -11.03 27.30
C PHE A 127 17.72 -10.83 27.11
N GLY A 128 18.17 -9.67 26.63
CA GLY A 128 19.58 -9.39 26.35
C GLY A 128 20.47 -9.01 27.54
N LYS A 129 19.92 -8.83 28.76
CA LYS A 129 20.72 -8.41 29.95
C LYS A 129 21.21 -9.59 30.81
N SER A 130 20.82 -10.84 30.51
CA SER A 130 21.15 -12.01 31.34
C SER A 130 22.32 -12.87 30.81
N ARG A 131 23.15 -12.32 29.91
CA ARG A 131 24.38 -12.98 29.44
C ARG A 131 25.59 -12.04 29.46
N ALA A 132 25.69 -11.22 30.52
CA ALA A 132 26.99 -10.71 30.94
C ALA A 132 27.68 -11.85 31.71
N ILE A 133 28.48 -12.63 30.99
CA ILE A 133 29.35 -13.65 31.59
C ILE A 133 30.49 -12.87 32.28
N PRO A 134 30.67 -13.00 33.61
CA PRO A 134 31.72 -12.31 34.34
C PRO A 134 33.11 -12.62 33.79
N ASP A 135 33.85 -11.55 33.55
CA ASP A 135 35.28 -11.50 33.23
C ASP A 135 36.09 -12.24 34.30
N ALA A 136 36.48 -13.48 33.99
CA ALA A 136 37.47 -14.22 34.75
C ALA A 136 38.88 -13.72 34.37
N ARG A 137 39.22 -12.50 34.80
CA ARG A 137 40.60 -12.01 34.84
C ARG A 137 41.00 -11.74 36.29
N ASN A 138 41.41 -12.80 36.98
CA ASN A 138 42.21 -12.73 38.21
C ASN A 138 43.21 -13.89 38.24
N LYS A 139 44.43 -13.61 37.79
CA LYS A 139 45.69 -13.81 38.51
C LYS A 139 46.82 -13.18 37.69
#